data_AF-A0A3L6TKQ6-F1
#
_entry.id   AF-A0A3L6TKQ6-F1
#
_cell.length_a   1.000
_cell.length_b   1.000
_cell.length_c   1.000
_cell.angle_alpha   90.00
_cell.angle_beta   90.00
_cell.angle_gamma   90.00
#
_symmetry.space_group_name_H-M   'P 1'
#
loop_
_entity.id
_entity.type
_entity.pdbx_description
1 polymer ?
#
loop_
_entity_poly.entity_id
_entity_poly.type
_entity_poly.pdbx_seq_one_letter_code
_entity_poly.pdbx_strand_id
1 'polypeptide(L)'
;MATMHAQVVAEWAWWIGLLLGGVPLLALAVWHCNDVGHCAAFAMRRWRRRHRRARLPPGHTGLPFVGESLALLWYFKLARRPDGFVDARKRRGRRSSQDGTFGIRWPAPELVGVSCVVNVDGSQHARLRGFILAAINRPGSLRTIAEVVQPRVVAALRSWADKGTVAAATEIKKVTFENICKMFVSMDPSPLTDMIDGWFAGLVAGFRAFR
;
A
#
# COMPACT_ATOMS: atom_id res chain seq x y z
N MET A 1 -24.93 -5.32 60.26
CA MET A 1 -24.78 -5.86 58.88
C MET A 1 -25.20 -4.85 57.79
N ALA A 2 -26.24 -4.04 57.95
CA ALA A 2 -26.68 -3.06 56.93
C ALA A 2 -25.66 -1.93 56.63
N THR A 3 -24.89 -1.50 57.64
CA THR A 3 -23.91 -0.40 57.50
C THR A 3 -22.67 -0.78 56.69
N MET A 4 -22.23 -2.05 56.75
CA MET A 4 -21.10 -2.54 55.95
C MET A 4 -21.44 -2.60 54.44
N HIS A 5 -22.66 -3.00 54.07
CA HIS A 5 -23.06 -3.02 52.66
C HIS A 5 -23.13 -1.62 52.05
N ALA A 6 -23.56 -0.61 52.81
CA ALA A 6 -23.64 0.77 52.33
C ALA A 6 -22.26 1.40 52.06
N GLN A 7 -21.26 1.12 52.92
CA GLN A 7 -19.88 1.59 52.71
C GLN A 7 -19.25 0.97 51.47
N VAL A 8 -19.44 -0.34 51.28
CA VAL A 8 -18.92 -1.04 50.10
C VAL A 8 -19.53 -0.48 48.82
N VAL A 9 -20.86 -0.32 48.76
CA VAL A 9 -21.55 0.24 47.57
C VAL A 9 -21.11 1.67 47.27
N ALA A 10 -20.91 2.50 48.29
CA ALA A 10 -20.40 3.86 48.11
C ALA A 10 -18.99 3.87 47.52
N GLU A 11 -18.10 3.00 48.00
CA GLU A 11 -16.74 2.87 47.51
C GLU A 11 -16.70 2.46 46.03
N TRP A 12 -17.51 1.44 45.64
CA TRP A 12 -17.63 1.03 44.24
C TRP A 12 -18.23 2.13 43.36
N ALA A 13 -19.21 2.91 43.85
CA ALA A 13 -19.80 4.01 43.09
C ALA A 13 -18.77 5.11 42.78
N TRP A 14 -17.87 5.41 43.72
CA TRP A 14 -16.76 6.34 43.50
C TRP A 14 -15.76 5.82 42.46
N TRP A 15 -15.38 4.54 42.54
CA TRP A 15 -14.50 3.92 41.53
C TRP A 15 -15.14 3.89 40.14
N ILE A 16 -16.43 3.59 40.06
CA ILE A 16 -17.19 3.57 38.80
C ILE A 16 -17.28 4.97 38.20
N GLY A 17 -17.52 6.01 39.02
CA GLY A 17 -17.50 7.40 38.56
C GLY A 17 -16.13 7.85 38.04
N LEU A 18 -15.05 7.42 38.69
CA LEU A 18 -13.67 7.67 38.24
C LEU A 18 -13.35 6.95 36.93
N LEU A 19 -13.83 5.73 36.75
CA LEU A 19 -13.63 4.93 35.54
C LEU A 19 -14.46 5.44 34.36
N LEU A 20 -15.72 5.82 34.58
CA LEU A 20 -16.63 6.29 33.52
C LEU A 20 -16.48 7.78 33.17
N GLY A 21 -16.01 8.61 34.10
CA GLY A 21 -15.85 10.06 33.88
C GLY A 21 -14.39 10.51 33.81
N GLY A 22 -13.59 10.08 34.78
CA GLY A 22 -12.19 10.50 34.90
C GLY A 22 -11.30 9.97 33.78
N VAL A 23 -11.39 8.67 33.48
CA VAL A 23 -10.55 8.05 32.44
C VAL A 23 -10.82 8.63 31.04
N PRO A 24 -12.07 8.84 30.60
CA PRO A 24 -12.34 9.46 29.30
C PRO A 24 -11.89 10.92 29.21
N LEU A 25 -12.07 11.72 30.27
CA LEU A 25 -11.62 13.11 30.32
C LEU A 25 -10.09 13.22 30.30
N LEU A 26 -9.41 12.32 31.01
CA LEU A 26 -7.94 12.27 31.03
C LEU A 26 -7.40 11.80 29.68
N ALA A 27 -8.06 10.84 29.03
CA ALA A 27 -7.73 10.44 27.65
C ALA A 27 -7.95 11.59 26.64
N LEU A 28 -9.04 12.36 26.77
CA LEU A 28 -9.32 13.54 25.94
C LEU A 28 -8.29 14.66 26.17
N ALA A 29 -7.91 14.90 27.42
CA ALA A 29 -6.89 15.88 27.77
C ALA A 29 -5.52 15.48 27.21
N VAL A 30 -5.12 14.21 27.35
CA VAL A 30 -3.89 13.68 26.76
C VAL A 30 -3.93 13.75 25.23
N TRP A 31 -5.07 13.44 24.61
CA TRP A 31 -5.28 13.57 23.16
C TRP A 31 -5.05 15.01 22.68
N HIS A 32 -5.65 16.00 23.33
CA HIS A 32 -5.50 17.41 22.98
C HIS A 32 -4.10 17.95 23.28
N CYS A 33 -3.49 17.58 24.40
CA CYS A 33 -2.14 18.03 24.75
C CYS A 33 -1.07 17.44 23.82
N ASN A 34 -1.25 16.21 23.34
CA ASN A 34 -0.31 15.58 22.41
C ASN A 34 -0.33 16.23 21.01
N ASP A 35 -1.51 16.60 20.50
CA ASP A 35 -1.67 17.28 19.21
C ASP A 35 -0.99 18.66 19.21
N VAL A 36 -1.16 19.42 20.30
CA VAL A 36 -0.51 20.74 20.49
C VAL A 36 1.01 20.61 20.60
N GLY A 37 1.52 19.63 21.36
CA GLY A 37 2.95 19.39 21.52
C GLY A 37 3.65 19.04 20.20
N HIS A 38 3.02 18.22 19.35
CA HIS A 38 3.54 17.90 18.04
C HIS A 38 3.50 19.08 17.07
N CYS A 39 2.39 19.83 17.03
CA CYS A 39 2.30 21.05 16.25
C CYS A 39 3.37 22.08 16.66
N ALA A 40 3.61 22.24 17.96
CA ALA A 40 4.65 23.14 18.50
C ALA A 40 6.07 22.65 18.15
N ALA A 41 6.36 21.35 18.28
CA ALA A 41 7.65 20.77 17.89
C ALA A 41 7.92 20.92 16.38
N PHE A 42 6.89 20.77 15.54
CA PHE A 42 6.99 21.03 14.10
C PHE A 42 7.15 22.51 13.78
N ALA A 43 6.43 23.40 14.48
CA ALA A 43 6.58 24.84 14.33
C ALA A 43 7.98 25.33 14.72
N MET A 44 8.57 24.80 15.80
CA MET A 44 9.93 25.10 16.20
C MET A 44 10.98 24.57 15.19
N ARG A 45 10.80 23.34 14.67
CA ARG A 45 11.67 22.80 13.61
C ARG A 45 11.54 23.59 12.29
N ARG A 46 10.35 24.12 11.98
CA ARG A 46 10.07 25.00 10.83
C ARG A 46 10.73 26.37 10.98
N TRP A 47 10.75 26.92 12.20
CA TRP A 47 11.43 28.18 12.51
C TRP A 47 12.96 28.06 12.29
N ARG A 48 13.54 26.90 12.61
CA ARG A 48 14.97 26.60 12.42
C ARG A 48 15.37 26.36 10.95
N ARG A 49 14.41 26.11 10.05
CA ARG A 49 14.62 25.91 8.60
C ARG A 49 13.90 26.98 7.78
N ARG A 50 14.15 28.25 8.08
CA ARG A 50 13.78 29.36 7.17
C ARG A 50 14.64 29.25 5.90
N HIS A 51 14.18 28.53 4.87
CA HIS A 51 14.41 28.87 3.46
C HIS A 51 13.76 27.97 2.39
N ARG A 52 12.81 27.06 2.69
CA ARG A 52 11.97 26.47 1.64
C ARG A 52 10.51 26.34 2.09
N ARG A 53 9.60 26.95 1.31
CA ARG A 53 8.15 26.81 1.45
C ARG A 53 7.73 25.42 0.99
N ALA A 54 7.89 24.40 1.83
CA ALA A 54 7.16 23.13 1.67
C ALA A 54 5.85 23.25 2.46
N ARG A 55 4.71 23.23 1.77
CA ARG A 55 3.39 23.21 2.42
C ARG A 55 3.13 21.78 2.86
N LEU A 56 3.20 21.50 4.15
CA LEU A 56 2.89 20.15 4.65
C LEU A 56 1.49 19.74 4.18
N PRO A 57 1.30 18.54 3.61
CA PRO A 57 -0.01 18.04 3.26
C PRO A 57 -0.84 17.95 4.56
N PRO A 58 -2.07 18.50 4.59
CA PRO A 58 -2.91 18.48 5.78
C PRO A 58 -3.25 17.03 6.17
N GLY A 59 -2.90 16.62 7.39
CA GLY A 59 -3.22 15.30 7.92
C GLY A 59 -2.81 15.11 9.37
N HIS A 60 -3.66 14.44 10.14
CA HIS A 60 -3.37 13.98 11.49
C HIS A 60 -2.65 12.63 11.42
N THR A 61 -1.56 12.47 12.15
CA THR A 61 -1.02 11.15 12.49
C THR A 61 -1.99 10.53 13.48
N GLY A 62 -2.64 9.41 13.15
CA GLY A 62 -3.60 8.74 14.05
C GLY A 62 -3.03 8.41 15.45
N LEU A 63 -3.80 7.70 16.27
CA LEU A 63 -3.43 7.30 17.65
C LEU A 63 -1.97 6.77 17.74
N PRO A 64 -1.18 7.18 18.74
CA PRO A 64 0.14 6.58 18.95
C PRO A 64 -0.03 5.06 19.13
N PHE A 65 0.91 4.29 18.57
CA PHE A 65 0.95 2.82 18.49
C PHE A 65 -0.01 2.15 17.48
N VAL A 66 -1.20 2.69 17.20
CA VAL A 66 -2.17 2.06 16.27
C VAL A 66 -2.22 2.75 14.90
N GLY A 67 -1.89 4.03 14.83
CA GLY A 67 -1.86 4.81 13.59
C GLY A 67 -3.20 4.82 12.85
N GLU A 68 -3.15 4.84 11.51
CA GLU A 68 -4.36 4.74 10.65
C GLU A 68 -4.95 3.32 10.58
N SER A 69 -4.43 2.35 11.35
CA SER A 69 -4.87 0.95 11.28
C SER A 69 -6.34 0.76 11.68
N LEU A 70 -6.86 1.61 12.56
CA LEU A 70 -8.29 1.63 12.91
C LEU A 70 -9.16 2.19 11.78
N ALA A 71 -8.66 3.16 11.02
CA ALA A 71 -9.36 3.69 9.84
C ALA A 71 -9.43 2.62 8.74
N LEU A 72 -8.36 1.86 8.53
CA LEU A 72 -8.35 0.68 7.67
C LEU A 72 -9.40 -0.34 8.10
N LEU A 73 -9.36 -0.74 9.37
CA LEU A 73 -10.30 -1.74 9.91
C LEU A 73 -11.75 -1.27 9.80
N TRP A 74 -12.01 0.02 10.03
CA TRP A 74 -13.33 0.61 9.87
C TRP A 74 -13.82 0.55 8.42
N TYR A 75 -13.00 0.98 7.45
CA TYR A 75 -13.36 0.96 6.03
C TYR A 75 -13.59 -0.45 5.49
N PHE A 76 -12.80 -1.43 5.93
CA PHE A 76 -12.91 -2.82 5.51
C PHE A 76 -14.04 -3.58 6.22
N LYS A 77 -14.17 -3.44 7.55
CA LYS A 77 -15.06 -4.30 8.36
C LYS A 77 -16.42 -3.67 8.67
N LEU A 78 -16.49 -2.35 8.85
CA LEU A 78 -17.73 -1.66 9.21
C LEU A 78 -18.39 -0.91 8.06
N ALA A 79 -17.61 -0.17 7.27
CA ALA A 79 -18.13 0.58 6.13
C ALA A 79 -18.28 -0.27 4.86
N ARG A 80 -17.67 -1.47 4.81
CA ARG A 80 -17.60 -2.36 3.63
C ARG A 80 -17.26 -1.64 2.31
N ARG A 81 -16.43 -0.59 2.37
CA ARG A 81 -16.00 0.18 1.19
C ARG A 81 -14.49 0.32 1.18
N PRO A 82 -13.74 -0.73 0.77
CA PRO A 82 -12.29 -0.70 0.77
C PRO A 82 -11.73 0.43 -0.13
N ASP A 83 -12.42 0.77 -1.21
CA ASP A 83 -12.00 1.83 -2.14
C ASP A 83 -12.06 3.22 -1.52
N GLY A 84 -12.99 3.47 -0.59
CA GLY A 84 -13.11 4.77 0.08
C GLY A 84 -11.88 5.13 0.91
N PHE A 85 -11.22 4.11 1.49
CA PHE A 85 -9.94 4.29 2.18
C PHE A 85 -8.82 4.66 1.20
N VAL A 86 -8.75 3.95 0.06
CA VAL A 86 -7.76 4.19 -0.98
C VAL A 86 -7.95 5.57 -1.60
N ASP A 87 -9.17 6.01 -1.87
CA ASP A 87 -9.47 7.33 -2.43
C ASP A 87 -9.21 8.47 -1.45
N ALA A 88 -9.51 8.28 -0.17
CA ALA A 88 -9.15 9.24 0.88
C ALA A 88 -7.61 9.41 0.95
N ARG A 89 -6.86 8.31 0.84
CA ARG A 89 -5.40 8.34 0.83
C ARG A 89 -4.84 8.86 -0.50
N LYS A 90 -5.47 8.59 -1.64
CA LYS A 90 -5.08 9.09 -2.97
C LYS A 90 -5.24 10.60 -3.07
N ARG A 91 -6.30 11.16 -2.47
CA ARG A 91 -6.50 12.62 -2.35
C ARG A 91 -5.43 13.28 -1.48
N ARG A 92 -4.98 12.61 -0.41
CA ARG A 92 -3.88 13.09 0.46
C ARG A 92 -2.52 12.96 -0.22
N GLY A 93 -2.21 11.78 -0.77
CA GLY A 93 -0.95 11.48 -1.45
C GLY A 93 -0.72 12.30 -2.72
N ARG A 94 -1.77 12.70 -3.45
CA ARG A 94 -1.65 13.62 -4.61
C ARG A 94 -1.13 15.00 -4.23
N ARG A 95 -1.40 15.50 -3.02
CA ARG A 95 -0.80 16.75 -2.51
C ARG A 95 0.66 16.54 -2.07
N SER A 96 0.97 15.40 -1.46
CA SER A 96 2.33 15.07 -0.98
C SER A 96 3.32 14.72 -2.10
N SER A 97 2.83 14.20 -3.22
CA SER A 97 3.65 13.75 -4.35
C SER A 97 4.25 14.91 -5.17
N GLN A 98 3.71 16.13 -5.07
CA GLN A 98 4.28 17.30 -5.75
C GLN A 98 5.54 17.84 -5.05
N ASP A 99 5.72 17.54 -3.75
CA ASP A 99 6.80 18.08 -2.93
C ASP A 99 8.06 17.17 -2.91
N GLY A 100 8.13 16.12 -3.74
CA GLY A 100 9.30 15.23 -3.87
C GLY A 100 9.72 14.51 -2.58
N THR A 101 8.88 14.53 -1.54
CA THR A 101 9.22 14.04 -0.20
C THR A 101 8.80 12.58 0.03
N PHE A 102 7.95 12.04 -0.85
CA PHE A 102 7.52 10.63 -0.84
C PHE A 102 8.02 9.92 -2.10
N GLY A 103 9.22 9.35 -2.01
CA GLY A 103 9.72 8.41 -3.02
C GLY A 103 9.12 7.01 -2.80
N ILE A 104 8.91 6.27 -3.89
CA ILE A 104 8.60 4.84 -3.83
C ILE A 104 9.86 4.14 -3.30
N ARG A 105 9.87 3.81 -2.00
CA ARG A 105 11.05 3.26 -1.31
C ARG A 105 11.15 1.73 -1.42
N TRP A 106 10.31 1.11 -2.24
CA TRP A 106 10.25 -0.33 -2.44
C TRP A 106 9.99 -0.62 -3.93
N PRO A 107 10.77 -1.51 -4.58
CA PRO A 107 11.83 -2.36 -4.03
C PRO A 107 13.10 -1.59 -3.63
N ALA A 108 13.92 -2.17 -2.76
CA ALA A 108 15.12 -1.51 -2.24
C ALA A 108 16.09 -1.12 -3.38
N PRO A 109 16.61 0.13 -3.42
CA PRO A 109 17.55 0.55 -4.44
C PRO A 109 18.82 -0.28 -4.52
N GLU A 110 19.20 -0.93 -3.43
CA GLU A 110 20.33 -1.84 -3.34
C GLU A 110 20.09 -3.14 -4.13
N LEU A 111 18.82 -3.55 -4.28
CA LEU A 111 18.44 -4.77 -5.00
C LEU A 111 18.24 -4.54 -6.49
N VAL A 112 17.50 -3.48 -6.86
CA VAL A 112 17.08 -3.24 -8.25
C VAL A 112 17.86 -2.11 -8.93
N GLY A 113 18.76 -1.46 -8.18
CA GLY A 113 19.52 -0.30 -8.62
C GLY A 113 18.80 1.03 -8.36
N VAL A 114 19.60 2.06 -8.06
CA VAL A 114 19.13 3.45 -7.88
C VAL A 114 18.52 4.05 -9.15
N SER A 115 18.85 3.50 -10.32
CA SER A 115 18.37 3.94 -11.64
C SER A 115 17.13 3.16 -12.13
N CYS A 116 16.58 2.26 -11.32
CA CYS A 116 15.37 1.52 -11.68
C CYS A 116 14.19 2.48 -11.88
N VAL A 117 13.31 2.20 -12.85
CA VAL A 117 12.09 3.01 -13.11
C VAL A 117 11.21 3.16 -11.88
N VAL A 118 11.26 2.21 -10.95
CA VAL A 118 10.48 2.24 -9.71
C VAL A 118 11.12 3.13 -8.63
N ASN A 119 12.42 3.42 -8.75
CA ASN A 119 13.21 4.16 -7.76
C ASN A 119 13.55 5.60 -8.18
N VAL A 120 13.53 5.90 -9.48
CA VAL A 120 13.71 7.26 -9.97
C VAL A 120 12.41 8.04 -9.88
N ASP A 121 12.51 9.35 -9.63
CA ASP A 121 11.37 10.27 -9.55
C ASP A 121 11.51 11.42 -10.56
N GLY A 122 10.44 12.19 -10.74
CA GLY A 122 10.44 13.43 -11.51
C GLY A 122 10.77 13.25 -13.01
N SER A 123 11.68 14.08 -13.53
CA SER A 123 12.02 14.10 -14.97
C SER A 123 12.73 12.84 -15.45
N GLN A 124 13.51 12.18 -14.57
CA GLN A 124 14.18 10.92 -14.90
C GLN A 124 13.17 9.78 -15.03
N HIS A 125 12.21 9.69 -14.11
CA HIS A 125 11.10 8.75 -14.22
C HIS A 125 10.25 9.00 -15.47
N ALA A 126 9.88 10.26 -15.74
CA ALA A 126 9.10 10.60 -16.92
C ALA A 126 9.80 10.19 -18.22
N ARG A 127 11.12 10.38 -18.29
CA ARG A 127 11.94 9.98 -19.44
C ARG A 127 12.00 8.45 -19.58
N LEU A 128 12.33 7.72 -18.53
CA LEU A 128 12.46 6.27 -18.56
C LEU A 128 11.11 5.58 -18.84
N ARG A 129 10.05 6.02 -18.17
CA ARG A 129 8.68 5.58 -18.45
C ARG A 129 8.26 5.89 -19.88
N GLY A 130 8.64 7.06 -20.41
CA GLY A 130 8.39 7.46 -21.79
C GLY A 130 8.97 6.46 -22.79
N PHE A 131 10.24 6.05 -22.62
CA PHE A 131 10.86 5.04 -23.48
C PHE A 131 10.15 3.68 -23.42
N ILE A 132 9.85 3.19 -22.20
CA ILE A 132 9.16 1.90 -22.01
C ILE A 132 7.78 1.92 -22.66
N LEU A 133 6.98 2.97 -22.40
CA LEU A 133 5.64 3.09 -22.96
C LEU A 133 5.69 3.28 -24.48
N ALA A 134 6.67 4.00 -25.01
CA ALA A 134 6.83 4.17 -26.45
C ALA A 134 7.21 2.87 -27.16
N ALA A 135 7.79 1.88 -26.48
CA ALA A 135 8.05 0.56 -27.04
C ALA A 135 6.79 -0.33 -27.01
N ILE A 136 5.99 -0.25 -25.95
CA ILE A 136 4.86 -1.16 -25.71
C ILE A 136 3.54 -0.64 -26.33
N ASN A 137 3.25 0.65 -26.21
CA ASN A 137 1.94 1.23 -26.58
C ASN A 137 1.85 1.71 -28.04
N ARG A 138 2.82 1.37 -28.90
CA ARG A 138 2.71 1.69 -30.33
C ARG A 138 1.65 0.78 -30.95
N PRO A 139 0.85 1.27 -31.91
CA PRO A 139 -0.20 0.46 -32.53
C PRO A 139 0.36 -0.82 -33.17
N GLY A 140 1.56 -0.75 -33.77
CA GLY A 140 2.27 -1.94 -34.27
C GLY A 140 2.62 -2.93 -33.17
N SER A 141 3.22 -2.48 -32.07
CA SER A 141 3.56 -3.34 -30.92
C SER A 141 2.33 -3.98 -30.30
N LEU A 142 1.26 -3.21 -30.09
CA LEU A 142 0.00 -3.74 -29.53
C LEU A 142 -0.62 -4.80 -30.43
N ARG A 143 -0.56 -4.62 -31.76
CA ARG A 143 -1.03 -5.62 -32.72
C ARG A 143 -0.22 -6.90 -32.63
N THR A 144 1.11 -6.82 -32.64
CA THR A 144 1.98 -7.99 -32.49
C THR A 144 1.76 -8.70 -31.15
N ILE A 145 1.60 -7.94 -30.06
CA ILE A 145 1.28 -8.50 -28.74
C ILE A 145 -0.05 -9.26 -28.78
N ALA A 146 -1.09 -8.65 -29.37
CA ALA A 146 -2.39 -9.29 -29.50
C ALA A 146 -2.31 -10.58 -30.34
N GLU A 147 -1.63 -10.55 -31.48
CA GLU A 147 -1.43 -11.71 -32.35
C GLU A 147 -0.71 -12.87 -31.63
N VAL A 148 0.26 -12.57 -30.75
CA VAL A 148 1.00 -13.58 -29.98
C VAL A 148 0.20 -14.10 -28.77
N VAL A 149 -0.51 -13.21 -28.06
CA VAL A 149 -1.17 -13.52 -26.79
C VAL A 149 -2.56 -14.15 -26.99
N GLN A 150 -3.29 -13.71 -28.02
CA GLN A 150 -4.69 -14.11 -28.23
C GLN A 150 -4.90 -15.63 -28.35
N PRO A 151 -4.12 -16.38 -29.15
CA PRO A 151 -4.32 -17.82 -29.27
C PRO A 151 -4.19 -18.55 -27.92
N ARG A 152 -3.26 -18.10 -27.07
CA ARG A 152 -3.00 -18.70 -25.77
C ARG A 152 -4.08 -18.39 -24.75
N VAL A 153 -4.55 -17.14 -24.71
CA VAL A 153 -5.67 -16.76 -23.85
C VAL A 153 -6.92 -17.56 -24.23
N VAL A 154 -7.20 -17.71 -25.53
CA VAL A 154 -8.33 -18.53 -26.01
C VAL A 154 -8.18 -20.00 -25.60
N ALA A 155 -6.99 -20.59 -25.75
CA ALA A 155 -6.73 -21.97 -25.34
C ALA A 155 -6.89 -22.17 -23.83
N ALA A 156 -6.35 -21.25 -23.03
CA ALA A 156 -6.47 -21.29 -21.57
C ALA A 156 -7.93 -21.19 -21.11
N LEU A 157 -8.71 -20.26 -21.68
CA LEU A 157 -10.12 -20.10 -21.35
C LEU A 157 -10.94 -21.36 -21.67
N ARG A 158 -10.68 -22.01 -22.81
CA ARG A 158 -11.31 -23.29 -23.16
C ARG A 158 -10.97 -24.38 -22.14
N SER A 159 -9.68 -24.53 -21.80
CA SER A 159 -9.24 -25.51 -20.80
C SER A 159 -9.85 -25.26 -19.42
N TRP A 160 -9.99 -24.00 -19.02
CA TRP A 160 -10.61 -23.65 -17.74
C TRP A 160 -12.11 -23.93 -17.73
N ALA A 161 -12.79 -23.71 -18.86
CA ALA A 161 -14.19 -24.07 -19.02
C ALA A 161 -14.41 -25.57 -18.84
N ASP A 162 -13.54 -26.41 -19.43
CA ASP A 162 -13.62 -27.88 -19.32
C ASP A 162 -13.33 -28.39 -17.89
N LYS A 163 -12.44 -27.71 -17.14
CA LYS A 163 -12.11 -28.04 -15.74
C LYS A 163 -13.20 -27.64 -14.74
N GLY A 164 -14.10 -26.72 -15.11
CA GLY A 164 -15.17 -26.21 -14.25
C GLY A 164 -14.68 -25.25 -13.16
N THR A 165 -14.02 -25.75 -12.10
CA THR A 165 -13.54 -24.91 -10.99
C THR A 165 -12.03 -24.70 -11.07
N VAL A 166 -11.60 -23.44 -11.14
CA VAL A 166 -10.18 -23.06 -11.24
C VAL A 166 -9.79 -22.00 -10.22
N ALA A 167 -8.56 -22.07 -9.73
CA ALA A 167 -7.97 -21.01 -8.91
C ALA A 167 -7.50 -19.86 -9.82
N ALA A 168 -8.38 -18.88 -10.07
CA ALA A 168 -8.15 -17.82 -11.06
C ALA A 168 -6.78 -17.12 -10.91
N ALA A 169 -6.38 -16.78 -9.68
CA ALA A 169 -5.09 -16.12 -9.45
C ALA A 169 -3.87 -16.97 -9.84
N THR A 170 -3.95 -18.30 -9.73
CA THR A 170 -2.87 -19.21 -10.11
C THR A 170 -2.81 -19.37 -11.62
N GLU A 171 -3.96 -19.66 -12.23
CA GLU A 171 -4.07 -19.89 -13.66
C GLU A 171 -3.76 -18.64 -14.50
N ILE A 172 -4.25 -17.46 -14.07
CA ILE A 172 -3.94 -16.19 -14.75
C ILE A 172 -2.45 -15.86 -14.66
N LYS A 173 -1.81 -16.11 -13.50
CA LYS A 173 -0.36 -15.88 -13.36
C LYS A 173 0.43 -16.75 -14.32
N LYS A 174 0.09 -18.03 -14.44
CA LYS A 174 0.73 -18.97 -15.37
C LYS A 174 0.64 -18.48 -16.81
N VAL A 175 -0.58 -18.17 -17.29
CA VAL A 175 -0.79 -17.65 -18.65
C VAL A 175 -0.04 -16.33 -18.87
N THR A 176 -0.01 -15.45 -17.87
CA THR A 176 0.71 -14.17 -17.97
C THR A 176 2.21 -14.39 -18.08
N PHE A 177 2.78 -15.28 -17.27
CA PHE A 177 4.20 -15.60 -17.30
C PHE A 177 4.63 -16.19 -18.65
N GLU A 178 3.88 -17.18 -19.16
CA GLU A 178 4.15 -17.79 -20.48
C GLU A 178 4.08 -16.76 -21.62
N ASN A 179 3.16 -15.80 -21.54
CA ASN A 179 3.06 -14.71 -22.50
C ASN A 179 4.26 -13.76 -22.43
N ILE A 180 4.73 -13.42 -21.23
CA ILE A 180 5.95 -12.61 -21.04
C ILE A 180 7.17 -13.34 -21.62
N CYS A 181 7.33 -14.64 -21.31
CA CYS A 181 8.43 -15.45 -21.85
C CYS A 181 8.42 -15.49 -23.37
N LYS A 182 7.25 -15.64 -24.00
CA LYS A 182 7.16 -15.63 -25.46
C LYS A 182 7.41 -14.27 -26.07
N MET A 183 6.92 -13.20 -25.45
CA MET A 183 7.08 -11.84 -25.97
C MET A 183 8.51 -11.32 -25.86
N PHE A 184 9.20 -11.59 -24.75
CA PHE A 184 10.50 -10.99 -24.45
C PHE A 184 11.68 -11.94 -24.62
N VAL A 185 11.45 -13.26 -24.53
CA VAL A 185 12.50 -14.29 -24.62
C VAL A 185 12.28 -15.20 -25.83
N SER A 186 11.21 -14.98 -26.62
CA SER A 186 10.83 -15.83 -27.77
C SER A 186 10.71 -17.31 -27.42
N MET A 187 10.42 -17.62 -26.15
CA MET A 187 10.41 -18.98 -25.62
C MET A 187 8.98 -19.53 -25.56
N ASP A 188 8.79 -20.76 -26.01
CA ASP A 188 7.52 -21.49 -25.89
C ASP A 188 7.43 -22.25 -24.56
N PRO A 189 6.19 -22.54 -24.08
CA PRO A 189 5.98 -23.30 -22.85
C PRO A 189 6.72 -24.63 -22.92
N SER A 190 7.62 -24.84 -21.98
CA SER A 190 8.50 -26.00 -21.90
C SER A 190 8.87 -26.27 -20.44
N PRO A 191 9.43 -27.44 -20.09
CA PRO A 191 9.90 -27.69 -18.73
C PRO A 191 10.88 -26.63 -18.22
N LEU A 192 11.62 -25.98 -19.14
CA LEU A 192 12.52 -24.88 -18.84
C LEU A 192 11.76 -23.61 -18.44
N THR A 193 10.64 -23.27 -19.09
CA THR A 193 9.83 -22.11 -18.66
C THR A 193 9.24 -22.30 -17.27
N ASP A 194 8.88 -23.53 -16.90
CA ASP A 194 8.37 -23.85 -15.55
C ASP A 194 9.48 -23.65 -14.49
N MET A 195 10.73 -24.00 -14.81
CA MET A 195 11.87 -23.71 -13.93
C MET A 195 12.11 -22.20 -13.79
N ILE A 196 12.01 -21.43 -14.87
CA ILE A 196 12.16 -19.97 -14.82
C ILE A 196 11.05 -19.35 -13.97
N ASP A 197 9.80 -19.82 -14.07
CA ASP A 197 8.69 -19.35 -13.22
C ASP A 197 9.00 -19.60 -11.73
N GLY A 198 9.54 -20.78 -11.40
CA GLY A 198 10.01 -21.11 -10.05
C GLY A 198 11.11 -20.15 -9.55
N TRP A 199 12.12 -19.85 -10.38
CA TRP A 199 13.16 -18.89 -10.03
C TRP A 199 12.63 -17.47 -9.89
N PHE A 200 11.70 -17.06 -10.75
CA PHE A 200 11.05 -15.76 -10.67
C PHE A 200 10.23 -15.63 -9.38
N ALA A 201 9.48 -16.67 -9.00
CA ALA A 201 8.77 -16.71 -7.72
C ALA A 201 9.73 -16.58 -6.53
N GLY A 202 10.86 -17.27 -6.56
CA GLY A 202 11.93 -17.16 -5.56
C GLY A 202 12.53 -15.76 -5.47
N LEU A 203 12.82 -15.13 -6.62
CA LEU A 203 13.35 -13.77 -6.71
C LEU A 203 12.37 -12.75 -6.09
N VAL A 204 11.08 -12.84 -6.45
CA VAL A 204 10.04 -11.96 -5.91
C VAL A 204 9.86 -12.17 -4.41
N ALA A 205 9.94 -13.40 -3.93
CA ALA A 205 9.94 -13.69 -2.49
C ALA A 205 11.16 -13.04 -1.80
N GLY A 206 12.34 -13.13 -2.40
CA GLY A 206 13.56 -12.47 -1.93
C GLY A 206 13.42 -10.94 -1.82
N PHE A 207 12.88 -10.29 -2.86
CA PHE A 207 12.59 -8.84 -2.82
C PHE A 207 11.60 -8.44 -1.73
N ARG A 208 10.66 -9.33 -1.37
CA ARG A 208 9.70 -9.08 -0.28
C ARG A 208 10.29 -9.35 1.10
N ALA A 209 11.23 -10.28 1.21
CA ALA A 209 11.91 -10.61 2.45
C ALA A 209 12.95 -9.55 2.84
N PHE A 210 13.55 -8.88 1.86
CA PHE A 210 14.48 -7.78 2.07
C PHE A 210 13.71 -6.53 2.53
N ARG A 211 13.84 -6.18 3.82
CA ARG A 211 13.16 -5.04 4.46
C ARG A 211 14.14 -4.21 5.27
#